data_AF-A0A2S4ZIZ9-F1
#
_entry.id   AF-A0A2S4ZIZ9-F1
#
_cell.length_a   1.000
_cell.length_b   1.000
_cell.length_c   1.000
_cell.angle_alpha   90.00
_cell.angle_beta   90.00
_cell.angle_gamma   90.00
#
_symmetry.space_group_name_H-M   'P 1'
#
loop_
_entity.id
_entity.type
_entity.pdbx_description
1 polymer ?
#
loop_
_entity_poly.entity_id
_entity_poly.type
_entity_poly.pdbx_seq_one_letter_code
_entity_poly.pdbx_strand_id
1 'polypeptide(L)'
;MDAYDEGSRGPQGPDGPAGTRLPEDSAQPPPPAEAPRPRTGVAALSPGYQVGAALALAVVAVAACVHLLMVFLSLAPANTVTKQHGKAIEEWVYPEFEQNWKLFAPNPLQQNIAVQVRAEVRMRDGGLRTTGWTDLSALDGAAIDGNLAPSHTQQNELRRAWDFFTATHAADNRPVGLRGSLSEQYLRRIVVMRLYRDDPTSREGVIRRVQVRSSTTNVQPPPWSSERISDKPVYRLLPWWSVTADEAAGGVR
;
A
#
# COMPACT_ATOMS: atom_id res chain seq x y z
N MET A 1 -49.03 14.26 -54.85
CA MET A 1 -49.77 15.52 -54.64
C MET A 1 -48.79 16.49 -54.02
N ASP A 2 -48.36 17.59 -54.63
CA ASP A 2 -48.50 18.22 -55.94
C ASP A 2 -47.31 19.20 -55.97
N ALA A 3 -46.44 19.19 -56.99
CA ALA A 3 -46.64 19.98 -58.20
C ALA A 3 -47.08 21.42 -57.89
N TYR A 4 -46.15 22.37 -58.05
CA TYR A 4 -46.55 23.67 -58.60
C TYR A 4 -45.88 23.81 -59.96
N ASP A 5 -46.79 24.04 -60.89
CA ASP A 5 -46.67 24.07 -62.34
C ASP A 5 -46.89 25.53 -62.79
N GLU A 6 -46.86 25.71 -64.11
CA GLU A 6 -47.25 26.90 -64.88
C GLU A 6 -46.18 28.00 -64.99
N GLY A 7 -45.85 28.52 -66.16
CA GLY A 7 -46.41 28.51 -67.52
C GLY A 7 -45.71 29.68 -68.26
N SER A 8 -45.84 30.00 -69.55
CA SER A 8 -46.57 29.52 -70.72
C SER A 8 -46.16 30.43 -71.91
N ARG A 9 -46.16 29.90 -73.16
CA ARG A 9 -46.32 30.58 -74.49
C ARG A 9 -45.16 31.48 -74.98
N GLY A 10 -44.54 31.29 -76.16
CA GLY A 10 -45.05 31.16 -77.56
C GLY A 10 -44.97 32.54 -78.26
N PRO A 11 -44.55 32.73 -79.55
CA PRO A 11 -45.03 32.00 -80.75
C PRO A 11 -44.03 31.76 -81.92
N GLN A 12 -44.57 31.15 -82.99
CA GLN A 12 -43.98 30.64 -84.25
C GLN A 12 -43.79 31.65 -85.40
N GLY A 13 -42.71 31.47 -86.20
CA GLY A 13 -42.52 31.60 -87.68
C GLY A 13 -42.91 32.89 -88.47
N PRO A 14 -42.57 33.06 -89.78
CA PRO A 14 -41.84 32.17 -90.73
C PRO A 14 -40.80 32.84 -91.72
N ASP A 15 -40.06 32.00 -92.47
CA ASP A 15 -39.44 32.05 -93.83
C ASP A 15 -38.88 33.39 -94.41
N GLY A 16 -37.68 33.56 -95.00
CA GLY A 16 -36.54 32.79 -95.58
C GLY A 16 -35.78 33.76 -96.53
N PRO A 17 -34.79 33.40 -97.39
CA PRO A 17 -33.71 32.40 -97.34
C PRO A 17 -32.30 33.06 -97.54
N ALA A 18 -31.29 32.21 -97.84
CA ALA A 18 -29.96 32.50 -98.41
C ALA A 18 -28.76 32.59 -97.44
N GLY A 19 -28.13 31.42 -97.27
CA GLY A 19 -26.69 31.25 -97.38
C GLY A 19 -25.81 31.89 -96.31
N THR A 20 -25.25 31.08 -95.42
CA THR A 20 -23.80 30.99 -95.14
C THR A 20 -23.58 29.80 -94.19
N ARG A 21 -22.54 28.99 -94.46
CA ARG A 21 -22.14 27.81 -93.67
C ARG A 21 -22.07 28.11 -92.17
N LEU A 22 -22.69 27.26 -91.36
CA LEU A 22 -22.37 27.11 -89.93
C LEU A 22 -20.93 26.58 -89.81
N PRO A 23 -20.02 27.20 -89.06
CA PRO A 23 -18.88 26.50 -88.53
C PRO A 23 -19.35 25.57 -87.41
N GLU A 24 -18.78 24.37 -87.43
CA GLU A 24 -19.00 23.29 -86.49
C GLU A 24 -18.90 23.75 -85.03
N ASP A 25 -19.84 23.20 -84.25
CA ASP A 25 -19.89 23.18 -82.80
C ASP A 25 -18.49 22.89 -82.23
N SER A 26 -17.83 23.94 -81.77
CA SER A 26 -16.51 23.84 -81.17
C SER A 26 -16.70 23.21 -79.80
N ALA A 27 -16.47 21.90 -79.76
CA ALA A 27 -16.53 21.05 -78.58
C ALA A 27 -16.04 21.80 -77.34
N GLN A 28 -16.98 22.08 -76.43
CA GLN A 28 -16.69 22.66 -75.14
C GLN A 28 -15.66 21.77 -74.43
N PRO A 29 -14.54 22.31 -73.96
CA PRO A 29 -13.49 21.50 -73.36
C PRO A 29 -14.04 20.72 -72.17
N PRO A 30 -13.57 19.47 -71.94
CA PRO A 30 -14.02 18.67 -70.80
C PRO A 30 -13.81 19.46 -69.50
N PRO A 31 -14.67 19.28 -68.49
CA PRO A 31 -14.46 19.91 -67.18
C PRO A 31 -13.05 19.54 -66.70
N PRO A 32 -12.31 20.49 -66.09
CA PRO A 32 -10.97 20.21 -65.61
C PRO A 32 -11.02 18.99 -64.69
N ALA A 33 -10.20 17.98 -64.99
CA ALA A 33 -10.04 16.82 -64.13
C ALA A 33 -9.80 17.31 -62.70
N GLU A 34 -10.59 16.83 -61.73
CA GLU A 34 -10.36 17.11 -60.31
C GLU A 34 -8.88 16.83 -60.02
N ALA A 35 -8.14 17.89 -59.68
CA ALA A 35 -6.74 17.75 -59.31
C ALA A 35 -6.64 16.69 -58.20
N PRO A 36 -5.73 15.71 -58.30
CA PRO A 36 -5.61 14.67 -57.29
C PRO A 36 -5.42 15.36 -55.93
N ARG A 37 -6.34 15.09 -54.99
CA ARG A 37 -6.29 15.69 -53.64
C ARG A 37 -4.88 15.49 -53.10
N PRO A 38 -4.22 16.55 -52.58
CA PRO A 38 -2.86 16.42 -52.10
C PRO A 38 -2.84 15.32 -51.04
N ARG A 39 -2.02 14.29 -51.28
CA ARG A 39 -1.78 13.24 -50.28
C ARG A 39 -1.23 13.95 -49.04
N THR A 40 -1.90 13.81 -47.91
CA THR A 40 -1.51 14.45 -46.64
C THR A 40 -1.05 13.38 -45.65
N GLY A 41 -0.16 13.76 -44.73
CA GLY A 41 0.41 12.84 -43.73
C GLY A 41 1.40 11.84 -44.32
N VAL A 42 1.49 10.64 -43.75
CA VAL A 42 2.46 9.60 -44.17
C VAL A 42 2.30 9.19 -45.64
N ALA A 43 1.09 9.29 -46.22
CA ALA A 43 0.83 9.00 -47.63
C ALA A 43 1.45 10.02 -48.61
N ALA A 44 1.96 11.15 -48.11
CA ALA A 44 2.70 12.16 -48.88
C ALA A 44 4.19 11.84 -49.01
N LEU A 45 4.70 10.91 -48.19
CA LEU A 45 6.11 10.53 -48.15
C LEU A 45 6.49 9.63 -49.33
N SER A 46 7.78 9.56 -49.68
CA SER A 46 8.25 8.61 -50.69
C SER A 46 8.00 7.15 -50.24
N PRO A 47 7.87 6.18 -51.16
CA PRO A 47 7.54 4.79 -50.80
C PRO A 47 8.46 4.17 -49.74
N GLY A 48 9.76 4.52 -49.73
CA GLY A 48 10.70 4.06 -48.71
C GLY A 48 10.41 4.61 -47.31
N TYR A 49 10.07 5.90 -47.21
CA TYR A 49 9.70 6.52 -45.94
C TYR A 49 8.32 6.08 -45.45
N GLN A 50 7.40 5.74 -46.36
CA GLN A 50 6.11 5.12 -46.01
C GLN A 50 6.29 3.75 -45.35
N VAL A 51 7.14 2.90 -45.92
CA VAL A 51 7.49 1.61 -45.33
C VAL A 51 8.16 1.79 -43.97
N GLY A 52 9.10 2.74 -43.85
CA GLY A 52 9.73 3.08 -42.58
C GLY A 52 8.73 3.54 -41.52
N ALA A 53 7.79 4.42 -41.88
CA ALA A 53 6.75 4.90 -41.00
C ALA A 53 5.77 3.79 -40.57
N ALA A 54 5.39 2.91 -41.50
CA ALA A 54 4.54 1.76 -41.21
C ALA A 54 5.24 0.77 -40.26
N LEU A 55 6.52 0.51 -40.46
CA LEU A 55 7.32 -0.34 -39.57
C LEU A 55 7.43 0.27 -38.17
N ALA A 56 7.72 1.56 -38.08
CA ALA A 56 7.79 2.26 -36.79
C ALA A 56 6.45 2.20 -36.06
N LEU A 57 5.33 2.42 -36.76
CA LEU A 57 3.98 2.30 -36.19
C LEU A 57 3.70 0.88 -35.71
N ALA A 58 4.09 -0.15 -36.48
CA ALA A 58 3.93 -1.54 -36.09
C ALA A 58 4.71 -1.87 -34.82
N VAL A 59 5.96 -1.40 -34.70
CA VAL A 59 6.77 -1.58 -33.49
C VAL A 59 6.12 -0.90 -32.28
N VAL A 60 5.64 0.33 -32.43
CA VAL A 60 4.94 1.06 -31.36
C VAL A 60 3.66 0.33 -30.94
N ALA A 61 2.87 -0.16 -31.90
CA ALA A 61 1.65 -0.91 -31.61
C ALA A 61 1.94 -2.20 -30.84
N VAL A 62 2.95 -2.96 -31.25
CA VAL A 62 3.37 -4.17 -30.53
C VAL A 62 3.83 -3.85 -29.12
N ALA A 63 4.67 -2.81 -28.95
CA ALA A 63 5.14 -2.39 -27.63
C ALA A 63 3.97 -1.97 -26.71
N ALA A 64 2.98 -1.26 -27.24
CA ALA A 64 1.77 -0.89 -26.51
C ALA A 64 0.96 -2.12 -26.09
N CYS A 65 0.75 -3.08 -26.99
CA CYS A 65 0.06 -4.34 -26.67
C CYS A 65 0.79 -5.14 -25.58
N VAL A 66 2.12 -5.26 -25.67
CA VAL A 66 2.94 -5.91 -24.64
C VAL A 66 2.78 -5.18 -23.30
N HIS A 67 2.90 -3.86 -23.29
CA HIS A 67 2.76 -3.07 -22.08
C HIS A 67 1.39 -3.27 -21.41
N LEU A 68 0.30 -3.19 -22.19
CA LEU A 68 -1.06 -3.44 -21.68
C LEU A 68 -1.23 -4.86 -21.13
N LEU A 69 -0.66 -5.87 -21.79
CA LEU A 69 -0.69 -7.24 -21.29
C LEU A 69 0.07 -7.37 -19.96
N MET A 70 1.26 -6.78 -19.85
CA MET A 70 2.06 -6.83 -18.63
C MET A 70 1.37 -6.14 -17.46
N VAL A 71 0.76 -4.98 -17.69
CA VAL A 71 -0.06 -4.27 -16.69
C VAL A 71 -1.31 -5.07 -16.32
N PHE A 72 -1.98 -5.69 -17.30
CA PHE A 72 -3.11 -6.56 -17.01
C PHE A 72 -2.71 -7.74 -16.13
N LEU A 73 -1.59 -8.41 -16.44
CA LEU A 73 -1.10 -9.55 -15.67
C LEU A 73 -0.64 -9.17 -14.27
N SER A 74 -0.12 -7.95 -14.06
CA SER A 74 0.25 -7.48 -12.72
C SER A 74 -0.96 -7.20 -11.82
N LEU A 75 -2.11 -6.89 -12.42
CA LEU A 75 -3.36 -6.61 -11.70
C LEU A 75 -4.31 -7.83 -11.62
N ALA A 76 -4.17 -8.79 -12.52
CA ALA A 76 -5.04 -9.94 -12.60
C ALA A 76 -4.85 -10.88 -11.39
N PRO A 77 -5.91 -11.61 -10.97
CA PRO A 77 -5.78 -12.67 -9.97
C PRO A 77 -4.70 -13.70 -10.34
N ALA A 78 -4.10 -14.33 -9.31
CA ALA A 78 -3.02 -15.29 -9.47
C ALA A 78 -3.39 -16.40 -10.45
N ASN A 79 -2.60 -16.56 -11.51
CA ASN A 79 -2.79 -17.51 -12.58
C ASN A 79 -1.46 -18.22 -12.90
N THR A 80 -1.49 -19.22 -13.78
CA THR A 80 -0.30 -20.03 -14.07
C THR A 80 0.86 -19.20 -14.64
N VAL A 81 0.55 -18.20 -15.48
CA VAL A 81 1.55 -17.32 -16.10
C VAL A 81 2.18 -16.40 -15.06
N THR A 82 1.38 -15.76 -14.20
CA THR A 82 1.90 -14.88 -13.15
C THR A 82 2.70 -15.64 -12.09
N LYS A 83 2.35 -16.90 -11.81
CA LYS A 83 3.13 -17.75 -10.90
C LYS A 83 4.49 -18.17 -11.46
N GLN A 84 4.58 -18.43 -12.77
CA GLN A 84 5.81 -18.89 -13.41
C GLN A 84 6.72 -17.75 -13.89
N HIS A 85 6.13 -16.63 -14.31
CA HIS A 85 6.83 -15.51 -14.94
C HIS A 85 6.66 -14.18 -14.18
N GLY A 86 6.19 -14.21 -12.92
CA GLY A 86 5.94 -13.02 -12.11
C GLY A 86 7.10 -12.03 -12.12
N LYS A 87 8.34 -12.50 -11.94
CA LYS A 87 9.53 -11.64 -11.92
C LYS A 87 9.70 -10.77 -13.19
N ALA A 88 9.42 -11.32 -14.38
CA ALA A 88 9.53 -10.56 -15.63
C ALA A 88 8.42 -9.51 -15.76
N ILE A 89 7.23 -9.82 -15.23
CA ILE A 89 6.09 -8.88 -15.17
C ILE A 89 6.42 -7.73 -14.22
N GLU A 90 6.96 -8.05 -13.05
CA GLU A 90 7.37 -7.10 -12.02
C GLU A 90 8.49 -6.18 -12.51
N GLU A 91 9.52 -6.72 -13.16
CA GLU A 91 10.64 -5.95 -13.72
C GLU A 91 10.21 -4.97 -14.84
N TRP A 92 9.16 -5.31 -15.60
CA TRP A 92 8.60 -4.42 -16.63
C TRP A 92 7.73 -3.31 -16.03
N VAL A 93 6.93 -3.62 -15.00
CA VAL A 93 5.89 -2.71 -14.47
C VAL A 93 6.41 -1.80 -13.36
N TYR A 94 7.16 -2.34 -12.39
CA TYR A 94 7.52 -1.61 -11.18
C TYR A 94 8.56 -0.49 -11.31
N PRO A 95 9.40 -0.38 -12.37
CA PRO A 95 10.24 0.81 -12.56
C PRO A 95 9.44 2.10 -12.68
N GLU A 96 8.27 2.04 -13.32
CA GLU A 96 7.42 3.21 -13.60
C GLU A 96 6.16 3.26 -12.70
N PHE A 97 5.69 2.10 -12.23
CA PHE A 97 4.47 1.97 -11.42
C PHE A 97 4.74 1.30 -10.07
N GLU A 98 5.53 1.94 -9.20
CA GLU A 98 5.74 1.44 -7.84
C GLU A 98 4.42 1.46 -7.04
N GLN A 99 3.92 0.28 -6.67
CA GLN A 99 2.68 0.15 -5.90
C GLN A 99 2.95 0.28 -4.40
N ASN A 100 3.10 1.51 -3.90
CA ASN A 100 3.28 1.76 -2.47
C ASN A 100 1.95 2.13 -1.78
N TRP A 101 1.20 1.11 -1.35
CA TRP A 101 -0.10 1.25 -0.68
C TRP A 101 -0.02 1.55 0.83
N LYS A 102 1.16 1.97 1.32
CA LYS A 102 1.38 2.26 2.75
C LYS A 102 0.39 3.26 3.36
N LEU A 103 -0.29 4.08 2.55
CA LEU A 103 -1.25 5.07 3.02
C LEU A 103 -2.64 4.49 3.38
N PHE A 104 -3.03 3.36 2.79
CA PHE A 104 -4.37 2.77 2.98
C PHE A 104 -4.38 1.41 3.67
N ALA A 105 -3.26 0.69 3.65
CA ALA A 105 -3.09 -0.56 4.36
C ALA A 105 -1.66 -0.64 4.90
N PRO A 106 -1.35 0.00 6.04
CA PRO A 106 -0.11 -0.33 6.74
C PRO A 106 -0.08 -1.84 6.95
N ASN A 107 1.08 -2.47 6.67
CA ASN A 107 1.23 -3.92 6.86
C ASN A 107 0.73 -4.26 8.27
N PRO A 108 -0.28 -5.14 8.41
CA PRO A 108 -0.77 -5.51 9.73
C PRO A 108 0.39 -6.08 10.54
N LEU A 109 0.38 -5.87 11.86
CA LEU A 109 1.39 -6.48 12.71
C LEU A 109 1.28 -8.00 12.55
N GLN A 110 2.26 -8.62 11.89
CA GLN A 110 2.33 -10.08 11.71
C GLN A 110 3.04 -10.75 12.89
N GLN A 111 3.09 -10.08 14.04
CA GLN A 111 3.83 -10.51 15.22
C GLN A 111 2.98 -10.33 16.47
N ASN A 112 2.99 -11.33 17.34
CA ASN A 112 2.50 -11.25 18.71
C ASN A 112 3.65 -10.82 19.60
N ILE A 113 3.52 -9.68 20.28
CA ILE A 113 4.53 -9.16 21.20
C ILE A 113 3.98 -9.26 22.62
N ALA A 114 4.50 -10.20 23.41
CA ALA A 114 4.17 -10.30 24.82
C ALA A 114 5.18 -9.53 25.66
N VAL A 115 4.71 -8.51 26.41
CA VAL A 115 5.52 -7.76 27.36
C VAL A 115 5.42 -8.41 28.73
N GLN A 116 6.56 -8.88 29.21
CA GLN A 116 6.67 -9.65 30.44
C GLN A 116 7.58 -8.90 31.42
N VAL A 117 7.28 -9.01 32.71
CA VAL A 117 8.04 -8.36 33.77
C VAL A 117 8.37 -9.35 34.87
N ARG A 118 9.53 -9.18 35.50
CA ARG A 118 9.86 -9.79 36.79
C ARG A 118 10.41 -8.73 37.74
N ALA A 119 10.32 -8.99 39.02
CA ALA A 119 10.78 -8.09 40.07
C ALA A 119 11.81 -8.77 40.96
N GLU A 120 12.68 -7.96 41.56
CA GLU A 120 13.34 -8.31 42.82
C GLU A 120 12.63 -7.59 43.96
N VAL A 121 12.17 -8.38 44.92
CA VAL A 121 11.35 -7.95 46.05
C VAL A 121 12.16 -8.11 47.32
N ARG A 122 12.18 -7.06 48.14
CA ARG A 122 12.64 -7.12 49.53
C ARG A 122 11.47 -7.61 50.39
N MET A 123 11.57 -8.84 50.85
CA MET A 123 10.58 -9.50 51.69
C MET A 123 10.59 -8.91 53.11
N ARG A 124 9.50 -9.08 53.87
CA ARG A 124 9.37 -8.58 55.25
C ARG A 124 10.37 -9.19 56.24
N ASP A 125 10.84 -10.39 55.95
CA ASP A 125 11.90 -11.08 56.71
C ASP A 125 13.31 -10.52 56.40
N GLY A 126 13.42 -9.51 55.53
CA GLY A 126 14.67 -8.90 55.11
C GLY A 126 15.34 -9.59 53.92
N GLY A 127 14.85 -10.76 53.49
CA GLY A 127 15.35 -11.50 52.35
C GLY A 127 15.09 -10.82 51.01
N LEU A 128 15.93 -11.11 50.02
CA LEU A 128 15.70 -10.73 48.62
C LEU A 128 15.19 -11.94 47.85
N ARG A 129 14.09 -11.77 47.12
CA ARG A 129 13.54 -12.78 46.23
C ARG A 129 13.33 -12.20 44.84
N THR A 130 13.77 -12.92 43.81
CA THR A 130 13.41 -12.63 42.42
C THR A 130 12.16 -13.41 42.04
N THR A 131 11.16 -12.73 41.46
CA THR A 131 9.93 -13.34 40.99
C THR A 131 10.15 -14.11 39.69
N GLY A 132 9.16 -14.94 39.32
CA GLY A 132 9.02 -15.42 37.96
C GLY A 132 8.69 -14.29 36.98
N TRP A 133 8.60 -14.63 35.70
CA TRP A 133 8.12 -13.72 34.67
C TRP A 133 6.59 -13.71 34.68
N THR A 134 6.01 -12.54 34.92
CA THR A 134 4.58 -12.26 34.80
C THR A 134 4.31 -11.67 33.42
N ASP A 135 3.40 -12.29 32.65
CA ASP A 135 3.04 -11.83 31.31
C ASP A 135 1.90 -10.81 31.37
N LEU A 136 2.26 -9.52 31.32
CA LEU A 136 1.30 -8.44 31.42
C LEU A 136 0.40 -8.35 30.19
N SER A 137 0.90 -8.77 29.02
CA SER A 137 0.10 -8.80 27.79
C SER A 137 -0.94 -9.92 27.83
N ALA A 138 -0.62 -11.06 28.42
CA ALA A 138 -1.59 -12.13 28.65
C ALA A 138 -2.69 -11.71 29.63
N LEU A 139 -2.34 -10.94 30.69
CA LEU A 139 -3.32 -10.37 31.61
C LEU A 139 -4.28 -9.39 30.91
N ASP A 140 -3.75 -8.50 30.06
CA ASP A 140 -4.57 -7.60 29.25
C ASP A 140 -5.49 -8.40 28.30
N GLY A 141 -4.95 -9.40 27.62
CA GLY A 141 -5.69 -10.27 26.71
C GLY A 141 -6.85 -10.98 27.41
N ALA A 142 -6.59 -11.61 28.57
CA ALA A 142 -7.61 -12.32 29.34
C ALA A 142 -8.75 -11.41 29.82
N ALA A 143 -8.48 -10.14 30.08
CA ALA A 143 -9.48 -9.21 30.57
C ALA A 143 -10.26 -8.48 29.45
N ILE A 144 -9.76 -8.56 28.21
CA ILE A 144 -10.44 -8.10 26.99
C ILE A 144 -11.22 -9.24 26.35
N ASP A 145 -10.78 -10.49 26.51
CA ASP A 145 -11.41 -11.66 25.90
C ASP A 145 -12.89 -11.78 26.31
N GLY A 146 -13.77 -11.91 25.32
CA GLY A 146 -15.22 -11.94 25.50
C GLY A 146 -15.87 -10.66 26.05
N ASN A 147 -15.12 -9.58 26.29
CA ASN A 147 -15.66 -8.33 26.80
C ASN A 147 -16.26 -7.50 25.65
N LEU A 148 -17.58 -7.23 25.71
CA LEU A 148 -18.30 -6.47 24.68
C LEU A 148 -17.94 -4.98 24.65
N ALA A 149 -17.40 -4.44 25.74
CA ALA A 149 -17.01 -3.04 25.85
C ALA A 149 -15.70 -2.88 26.66
N PRO A 150 -14.57 -3.40 26.16
CA PRO A 150 -13.31 -3.33 26.89
C PRO A 150 -12.80 -1.89 26.93
N SER A 151 -12.19 -1.48 28.04
CA SER A 151 -11.61 -0.14 28.16
C SER A 151 -10.47 0.08 27.16
N HIS A 152 -10.43 1.23 26.49
CA HIS A 152 -9.31 1.60 25.60
C HIS A 152 -7.98 1.61 26.34
N THR A 153 -7.96 2.00 27.62
CA THR A 153 -6.75 1.99 28.44
C THR A 153 -6.23 0.56 28.59
N GLN A 154 -7.11 -0.39 28.92
CA GLN A 154 -6.76 -1.80 29.06
C GLN A 154 -6.23 -2.41 27.77
N GLN A 155 -6.82 -2.04 26.63
CA GLN A 155 -6.39 -2.52 25.31
C GLN A 155 -5.04 -1.92 24.85
N ASN A 156 -4.69 -0.71 25.29
CA ASN A 156 -3.65 0.06 24.61
C ASN A 156 -2.52 0.57 25.51
N GLU A 157 -2.69 0.68 26.83
CA GLU A 157 -1.69 1.30 27.71
C GLU A 157 -0.32 0.63 27.59
N LEU A 158 -0.26 -0.68 27.84
CA LEU A 158 0.99 -1.44 27.82
C LEU A 158 1.61 -1.47 26.41
N ARG A 159 0.77 -1.70 25.39
CA ARG A 159 1.19 -1.71 23.98
C ARG A 159 1.80 -0.37 23.58
N ARG A 160 1.13 0.74 23.88
CA ARG A 160 1.61 2.09 23.55
C ARG A 160 2.88 2.45 24.32
N ALA A 161 3.01 2.01 25.57
CA ALA A 161 4.23 2.20 26.35
C ALA A 161 5.42 1.43 25.72
N TRP A 162 5.19 0.20 25.28
CA TRP A 162 6.19 -0.62 24.60
C TRP A 162 6.57 -0.05 23.22
N ASP A 163 5.60 0.38 22.42
CA ASP A 163 5.82 1.05 21.14
C ASP A 163 6.67 2.33 21.33
N PHE A 164 6.37 3.12 22.36
CA PHE A 164 7.13 4.33 22.67
C PHE A 164 8.57 4.02 23.09
N PHE A 165 8.77 2.99 23.93
CA PHE A 165 10.10 2.53 24.30
C PHE A 165 10.90 2.09 23.07
N THR A 166 10.34 1.18 22.27
CA THR A 166 11.04 0.61 21.11
C THR A 166 11.36 1.64 20.03
N ALA A 167 10.50 2.65 19.83
CA ALA A 167 10.73 3.74 18.89
C ALA A 167 11.83 4.73 19.33
N THR A 168 12.23 4.70 20.60
CA THR A 168 13.18 5.68 21.17
C THR A 168 14.43 5.02 21.79
N HIS A 169 14.66 3.73 21.52
CA HIS A 169 15.81 2.99 22.01
C HIS A 169 16.56 2.30 20.88
N ALA A 170 17.90 2.34 20.95
CA ALA A 170 18.75 1.56 20.08
C ALA A 170 18.60 0.04 20.32
N ALA A 171 19.14 -0.77 19.41
CA ALA A 171 19.04 -2.23 19.50
C ALA A 171 19.65 -2.82 20.79
N ASP A 172 20.62 -2.12 21.38
CA ASP A 172 21.26 -2.47 22.65
C ASP A 172 20.54 -1.91 23.90
N ASN A 173 19.31 -1.41 23.72
CA ASN A 173 18.46 -0.83 24.76
C ASN A 173 18.99 0.48 25.35
N ARG A 174 19.86 1.23 24.65
CA ARG A 174 20.22 2.58 25.09
C ARG A 174 19.17 3.62 24.64
N PRO A 175 18.75 4.54 25.52
CA PRO A 175 17.79 5.59 25.19
C PRO A 175 18.39 6.58 24.18
N VAL A 176 17.57 7.02 23.23
CA VAL A 176 17.93 8.06 22.25
C VAL A 176 17.28 9.38 22.65
N GLY A 177 18.11 10.29 23.18
CA GLY A 177 17.68 11.63 23.62
C GLY A 177 16.68 11.61 24.78
N LEU A 178 16.08 12.77 25.05
CA LEU A 178 15.14 12.96 26.17
C LEU A 178 13.91 12.04 26.08
N ARG A 179 13.39 11.79 24.86
CA ARG A 179 12.23 10.92 24.65
C ARG A 179 12.52 9.48 25.08
N GLY A 180 13.74 8.98 24.82
CA GLY A 180 14.18 7.68 25.30
C GLY A 180 14.07 7.56 26.82
N SER A 181 14.72 8.47 27.55
CA SER A 181 14.70 8.47 29.02
C SER A 181 13.30 8.62 29.62
N LEU A 182 12.40 9.38 28.97
CA LEU A 182 11.01 9.51 29.40
C LEU A 182 10.21 8.22 29.15
N SER A 183 10.45 7.53 28.04
CA SER A 183 9.78 6.27 27.73
C SER A 183 10.18 5.14 28.70
N GLU A 184 11.44 5.10 29.17
CA GLU A 184 11.88 4.15 30.20
C GLU A 184 11.11 4.37 31.50
N GLN A 185 11.05 5.62 31.96
CA GLN A 185 10.32 5.98 33.18
C GLN A 185 8.84 5.65 33.06
N TYR A 186 8.24 5.94 31.90
CA TYR A 186 6.82 5.66 31.62
C TYR A 186 6.52 4.15 31.66
N LEU A 187 7.28 3.34 30.91
CA LEU A 187 7.11 1.89 30.88
C LEU A 187 7.35 1.28 32.27
N ARG A 188 8.42 1.71 32.96
CA ARG A 188 8.73 1.28 34.32
C ARG A 188 7.61 1.58 35.31
N ARG A 189 7.02 2.78 35.28
CA ARG A 189 5.88 3.14 36.14
C ARG A 189 4.68 2.23 35.87
N ILE A 190 4.32 2.00 34.61
CA ILE A 190 3.20 1.11 34.25
C ILE A 190 3.42 -0.30 34.80
N VAL A 191 4.60 -0.90 34.57
CA VAL A 191 4.84 -2.28 35.02
C VAL A 191 4.90 -2.39 36.54
N VAL A 192 5.48 -1.40 37.24
CA VAL A 192 5.51 -1.38 38.71
C VAL A 192 4.11 -1.24 39.29
N MET A 193 3.29 -0.31 38.77
CA MET A 193 1.90 -0.14 39.21
C MET A 193 1.09 -1.43 39.02
N ARG A 194 1.25 -2.09 37.87
CA ARG A 194 0.55 -3.36 37.58
C ARG A 194 1.04 -4.50 38.45
N LEU A 195 2.35 -4.60 38.73
CA LEU A 195 2.86 -5.58 39.69
C LEU A 195 2.28 -5.39 41.09
N TYR A 196 2.17 -4.15 41.59
CA TYR A 196 1.53 -3.90 42.88
C TYR A 196 0.03 -4.21 42.90
N ARG A 197 -0.64 -4.09 41.75
CA ARG A 197 -2.07 -4.37 41.62
C ARG A 197 -2.36 -5.86 41.53
N ASP A 198 -1.60 -6.56 40.69
CA ASP A 198 -1.99 -7.87 40.16
C ASP A 198 -1.04 -9.00 40.61
N ASP A 199 0.20 -8.68 41.03
CA ASP A 199 1.17 -9.70 41.44
C ASP A 199 1.06 -9.99 42.96
N PRO A 200 0.83 -11.24 43.38
CA PRO A 200 0.72 -11.60 44.79
C PRO A 200 1.97 -11.25 45.61
N THR A 201 3.16 -11.33 45.01
CA THR A 201 4.44 -11.13 45.71
C THR A 201 4.61 -9.69 46.20
N SER A 202 3.89 -8.74 45.61
CA SER A 202 3.86 -7.34 46.04
C SER A 202 3.22 -7.15 47.43
N ARG A 203 2.40 -8.09 47.91
CA ARG A 203 1.81 -8.06 49.26
C ARG A 203 2.81 -8.51 50.33
N GLU A 204 3.82 -9.27 49.93
CA GLU A 204 4.80 -9.91 50.80
C GLU A 204 6.05 -9.06 51.01
N GLY A 205 6.27 -8.01 50.20
CA GLY A 205 7.46 -7.18 50.28
C GLY A 205 7.43 -5.96 49.36
N VAL A 206 8.55 -5.23 49.29
CA VAL A 206 8.68 -3.99 48.50
C VAL A 206 9.53 -4.26 47.26
N ILE A 207 9.04 -3.86 46.09
CA ILE A 207 9.76 -3.99 44.81
C ILE A 207 10.97 -3.04 44.81
N ARG A 208 12.16 -3.59 44.59
CA ARG A 208 13.43 -2.84 44.56
C ARG A 208 13.89 -2.52 43.15
N ARG A 209 13.77 -3.51 42.26
CA ARG A 209 14.11 -3.40 40.86
C ARG A 209 13.18 -4.26 40.03
N VAL A 210 12.96 -3.85 38.79
CA VAL A 210 12.19 -4.61 37.81
C VAL A 210 13.05 -4.89 36.59
N GLN A 211 12.76 -5.99 35.92
CA GLN A 211 13.30 -6.30 34.62
C GLN A 211 12.15 -6.60 33.69
N VAL A 212 12.16 -5.97 32.52
CA VAL A 212 11.15 -6.15 31.49
C VAL A 212 11.78 -6.90 30.32
N ARG A 213 11.00 -7.73 29.65
CA ARG A 213 11.35 -8.30 28.35
C ARG A 213 10.16 -8.29 27.42
N SER A 214 10.41 -8.30 26.12
CA SER A 214 9.42 -8.79 25.16
C SER A 214 9.74 -10.22 24.76
N SER A 215 8.69 -10.99 24.49
CA SER A 215 8.70 -12.26 23.79
C SER A 215 7.88 -12.08 22.52
N THR A 216 8.56 -12.00 21.37
CA THR A 216 7.93 -11.77 20.07
C THR A 216 7.86 -13.07 19.29
N THR A 217 6.65 -13.48 18.89
CA THR A 217 6.41 -14.62 18.01
C THR A 217 5.69 -14.17 16.75
N ASN A 218 5.88 -14.84 15.62
CA ASN A 218 5.12 -14.51 14.42
C ASN A 218 3.68 -15.05 14.53
N VAL A 219 2.72 -14.31 13.99
CA VAL A 219 1.36 -14.80 13.79
C VAL A 219 1.43 -15.97 12.82
N GLN A 220 0.94 -17.13 13.25
CA GLN A 220 1.02 -18.33 12.44
C GLN A 220 0.06 -18.25 11.25
N PRO A 221 0.49 -18.68 10.06
CA PRO A 221 -0.38 -18.71 8.92
C PRO A 221 -1.52 -19.71 9.15
N PRO A 222 -2.69 -19.50 8.52
CA PRO A 222 -3.81 -20.40 8.68
C PRO A 222 -3.51 -21.79 8.07
N PRO A 223 -4.22 -22.86 8.48
CA PRO A 223 -3.91 -24.24 8.05
C PRO A 223 -3.94 -24.49 6.54
N TRP A 224 -4.63 -23.64 5.78
CA TRP A 224 -4.74 -23.73 4.33
C TRP A 224 -3.60 -23.00 3.57
N SER A 225 -2.72 -22.31 4.27
CA SER A 225 -1.55 -21.65 3.68
C SER A 225 -0.34 -22.59 3.63
N SER A 226 0.45 -22.48 2.57
CA SER A 226 1.73 -23.18 2.43
C SER A 226 2.93 -22.40 3.01
N GLU A 227 2.69 -21.21 3.55
CA GLU A 227 3.71 -20.35 4.13
C GLU A 227 4.33 -20.99 5.37
N ARG A 228 5.66 -20.92 5.49
CA ARG A 228 6.39 -21.43 6.65
C ARG A 228 7.04 -20.28 7.40
N ILE A 229 6.47 -19.95 8.55
CA ILE A 229 6.97 -18.89 9.43
C ILE A 229 7.45 -19.56 10.73
N SER A 230 8.56 -19.08 11.30
CA SER A 230 9.04 -19.61 12.57
C SER A 230 8.09 -19.24 13.72
N ASP A 231 7.81 -20.22 14.56
CA ASP A 231 7.08 -20.11 15.83
C ASP A 231 7.99 -19.79 17.02
N LYS A 232 9.31 -19.78 16.82
CA LYS A 232 10.29 -19.56 17.90
C LYS A 232 10.21 -18.12 18.40
N PRO A 233 10.07 -17.91 19.73
CA PRO A 233 10.06 -16.56 20.29
C PRO A 233 11.44 -15.92 20.19
N VAL A 234 11.46 -14.66 19.76
CA VAL A 234 12.61 -13.77 19.84
C VAL A 234 12.45 -12.90 21.09
N TYR A 235 13.45 -12.93 21.97
CA TYR A 235 13.42 -12.16 23.20
C TYR A 235 14.24 -10.88 23.10
N ARG A 236 13.66 -9.75 23.53
CA ARG A 236 14.41 -8.53 23.83
C ARG A 236 14.37 -8.30 25.33
N LEU A 237 15.49 -8.57 26.00
CA LEU A 237 15.64 -8.42 27.44
C LEU A 237 16.20 -7.04 27.78
N LEU A 238 15.50 -6.30 28.63
CA LEU A 238 15.94 -4.98 29.09
C LEU A 238 16.85 -5.12 30.32
N PRO A 239 17.72 -4.12 30.61
CA PRO A 239 18.48 -4.10 31.85
C PRO A 239 17.56 -4.03 33.07
N TRP A 240 18.12 -4.35 34.24
CA TRP A 240 17.41 -4.12 35.50
C TRP A 240 17.26 -2.63 35.75
N TRP A 241 16.05 -2.19 36.08
CA TRP A 241 15.77 -0.83 36.48
C TRP A 241 15.43 -0.76 37.96
N SER A 242 16.10 0.14 38.68
CA SER A 242 15.77 0.43 40.06
C SER A 242 14.42 1.15 40.16
N VAL A 243 13.63 0.80 41.16
CA VAL A 243 12.37 1.45 41.47
C VAL A 243 12.62 2.47 42.57
N THR A 244 12.16 3.71 42.37
CA THR A 244 12.33 4.75 43.38
C THR A 244 11.38 4.53 44.56
N ALA A 245 11.65 5.15 45.70
CA ALA A 245 10.78 5.03 46.86
C ALA A 245 9.34 5.50 46.57
N ASP A 246 9.19 6.58 45.80
CA ASP A 246 7.89 7.12 45.41
C ASP A 246 7.08 6.13 44.56
N GLU A 247 7.71 5.48 43.60
CA GLU A 247 7.07 4.47 42.76
C GLU A 247 6.78 3.18 43.53
N ALA A 248 7.64 2.83 44.48
CA ALA A 248 7.42 1.71 45.38
C ALA A 248 6.24 1.92 46.35
N ALA A 249 5.84 3.17 46.58
CA ALA A 249 4.67 3.54 47.38
C ALA A 249 3.38 3.71 46.55
N GLY A 250 3.43 3.44 45.23
CA GLY A 250 2.30 3.64 44.32
C GLY A 250 2.08 5.10 43.90
N GLY A 251 3.03 5.98 44.16
CA GLY A 251 2.92 7.42 43.90
C GLY A 251 3.34 7.83 42.49
N VAL A 252 2.50 8.64 41.84
CA VAL A 252 2.85 9.46 40.69
C VAL A 252 2.98 10.90 41.20
N ARG A 253 4.20 11.44 41.22
CA ARG A 253 4.40 12.88 41.02
C ARG A 253 4.75 13.11 39.56
#